data_AF-U9T1Y8-F1
#
_entry.id   AF-U9T1Y8-F1
#
_cell.length_a   1.000
_cell.length_b   1.000
_cell.length_c   1.000
_cell.angle_alpha   90.00
_cell.angle_beta   90.00
_cell.angle_gamma   90.00
#
_symmetry.space_group_name_H-M   'P 1'
#
loop_
_entity.id
_entity.type
_entity.pdbx_description
1 polymer ?
#
loop_
_entity_poly.entity_id
_entity_poly.type
_entity_poly.pdbx_seq_one_letter_code
_entity_poly.pdbx_strand_id
1 'polypeptide(L)'
;DLMLEGVNIQWGKKCIGYDEFDDEVWAIFQDGTRVRGDILIGCDGINSSIRKQRLPHLQLFDYGITQILIDVTPNKKLMDRIIALNGNFLCQKTFGQDGDTTFSLMRLIPI
;
A
#
# COMPACT_ATOMS: atom_id res chain seq x y z
N ASP A 1 0.32 -9.71 18.59
CA ASP A 1 0.26 -8.90 17.36
C ASP A 1 1.21 -7.72 17.56
N LEU A 2 2.41 -7.78 16.97
CA LEU A 2 3.54 -6.91 17.33
C LEU A 2 3.25 -5.41 17.06
N MET A 3 2.32 -5.13 16.14
CA MET A 3 1.98 -3.77 15.71
C MET A 3 1.00 -3.04 16.64
N LEU A 4 0.42 -3.72 17.64
CA LEU A 4 -0.62 -3.14 18.51
C LEU A 4 -0.12 -2.89 19.93
N GLU A 5 1.11 -3.29 20.25
CA GLU A 5 1.64 -3.22 21.61
C GLU A 5 1.98 -1.77 22.01
N GLY A 6 1.46 -1.34 23.16
CA GLY A 6 1.71 0.01 23.68
C GLY A 6 0.97 1.15 22.96
N VAL A 7 0.03 0.84 22.05
CA VAL A 7 -0.72 1.85 21.30
C VAL A 7 -2.19 1.84 21.71
N ASN A 8 -2.77 3.03 21.95
CA ASN A 8 -4.20 3.17 22.21
C ASN A 8 -4.99 3.16 20.90
N ILE A 9 -5.58 2.01 20.54
CA ILE A 9 -6.30 1.85 19.27
C ILE A 9 -7.78 2.13 19.46
N GLN A 10 -8.32 3.02 18.63
CA GLN A 10 -9.73 3.40 18.62
C GLN A 10 -10.38 2.89 17.32
N TRP A 11 -11.07 1.77 17.41
CA TRP A 11 -11.77 1.16 16.27
C TRP A 11 -13.06 1.92 15.92
N GLY A 12 -13.55 1.75 14.69
CA GLY A 12 -14.78 2.41 14.22
C GLY A 12 -14.67 3.94 14.06
N LYS A 13 -13.47 4.50 14.25
CA LYS A 13 -13.20 5.94 14.11
C LYS A 13 -12.73 6.29 12.71
N LYS A 14 -13.68 6.66 11.83
CA LYS A 14 -13.36 7.18 10.50
C LYS A 14 -13.01 8.67 10.57
N CYS A 15 -11.74 9.00 10.38
CA CYS A 15 -11.30 10.40 10.29
C CYS A 15 -11.75 11.02 8.94
N ILE A 16 -12.40 12.17 9.00
CA ILE A 16 -12.97 12.86 7.83
C ILE A 16 -12.29 14.19 7.51
N GLY A 17 -11.36 14.65 8.36
CA GLY A 17 -10.61 15.87 8.16
C GLY A 17 -9.86 16.28 9.43
N TYR A 18 -9.27 17.46 9.40
CA TYR A 18 -8.59 18.04 10.56
C TYR A 18 -8.71 19.57 10.56
N ASP A 19 -8.53 20.18 11.73
CA ASP A 19 -8.18 21.59 11.83
C ASP A 19 -6.73 21.69 12.33
N GLU A 20 -5.93 22.56 11.73
CA GLU A 20 -4.54 22.82 12.09
C GLU A 20 -4.45 24.24 12.66
N PHE A 21 -3.80 24.35 13.81
CA PHE A 21 -3.46 25.60 14.50
C PHE A 21 -1.95 25.62 14.71
N ASP A 22 -1.40 26.74 15.17
CA ASP A 22 0.07 26.94 15.25
C ASP A 22 0.79 25.83 16.05
N ASP A 23 0.22 25.37 17.16
CA ASP A 23 0.84 24.40 18.08
C ASP A 23 0.05 23.08 18.22
N GLU A 24 -1.04 22.90 17.48
CA GLU A 24 -1.89 21.73 17.62
C GLU A 24 -2.68 21.37 16.37
N VAL A 25 -3.08 20.11 16.30
CA VAL A 25 -3.98 19.59 15.27
C VAL A 25 -5.14 18.83 15.90
N TRP A 26 -6.32 19.02 15.33
CA TRP A 26 -7.53 18.34 15.76
C TRP A 26 -8.05 17.44 14.67
N ALA A 27 -7.95 16.12 14.87
CA ALA A 27 -8.59 15.14 13.99
C ALA A 27 -10.10 15.15 14.20
N ILE A 28 -10.88 15.16 13.11
CA ILE A 28 -12.34 15.20 13.12
C ILE A 28 -12.86 13.86 12.61
N PHE A 29 -13.75 13.24 13.35
CA PHE A 29 -14.29 11.92 13.04
C PHE A 29 -15.75 11.98 12.58
N GLN A 30 -16.16 11.00 11.78
CA GLN A 30 -17.50 10.93 11.18
C GLN A 30 -18.64 10.91 12.22
N ASP A 31 -18.38 10.40 13.43
CA ASP A 31 -19.33 10.36 14.53
C ASP A 31 -19.47 11.70 15.28
N GLY A 32 -18.83 12.76 14.78
CA GLY A 32 -18.84 14.10 15.37
C GLY A 32 -17.79 14.30 16.47
N THR A 33 -17.07 13.26 16.89
CA THR A 33 -16.01 13.41 17.88
C THR A 33 -14.76 14.05 17.29
N ARG A 34 -13.95 14.67 18.15
CA ARG A 34 -12.66 15.26 17.78
C ARG A 34 -11.58 14.88 18.78
N VAL A 35 -10.34 14.75 18.31
CA VAL A 35 -9.18 14.45 19.15
C VAL A 35 -8.06 15.42 18.84
N ARG A 36 -7.49 16.01 19.90
CA ARG A 36 -6.32 16.88 19.84
C ARG A 36 -5.03 16.04 19.80
N GLY A 37 -4.04 16.48 19.04
CA GLY A 37 -2.67 16.01 19.10
C GLY A 37 -1.69 17.10 18.66
N ASP A 38 -0.40 16.85 18.85
CA ASP A 38 0.65 17.77 18.41
C ASP A 38 1.07 17.45 16.96
N ILE A 39 0.88 16.20 16.51
CA ILE A 39 1.15 15.73 15.15
C ILE A 39 0.00 14.82 14.69
N LEU A 40 -0.40 14.97 13.43
CA LEU A 40 -1.33 14.08 12.73
C LEU A 40 -0.62 13.39 11.57
N ILE A 41 -0.63 12.06 11.57
CA ILE A 41 -0.07 11.24 10.49
C ILE A 41 -1.22 10.58 9.72
N GLY A 42 -1.36 10.92 8.44
CA GLY A 42 -2.37 10.33 7.55
C GLY A 42 -1.95 8.97 7.02
N CYS A 43 -2.31 7.89 7.73
CA CYS A 43 -2.10 6.50 7.32
C CYS A 43 -3.39 5.83 6.78
N ASP A 44 -4.30 6.63 6.19
CA ASP A 44 -5.66 6.26 5.80
C ASP A 44 -5.81 5.85 4.32
N GLY A 45 -4.71 5.41 3.69
CA GLY A 45 -4.68 4.74 2.40
C GLY A 45 -4.89 5.63 1.17
N ILE A 46 -5.09 5.01 0.00
CA ILE A 46 -5.14 5.69 -1.30
C ILE A 46 -6.29 6.70 -1.43
N ASN A 47 -7.37 6.52 -0.66
CA ASN A 47 -8.52 7.41 -0.64
C ASN A 47 -8.49 8.46 0.48
N SER A 48 -7.33 8.61 1.14
CA SER A 48 -7.09 9.46 2.31
C SER A 48 -7.84 10.79 2.28
N SER A 49 -8.62 11.04 3.32
CA SER A 49 -9.28 12.34 3.55
C SER A 49 -8.24 13.40 3.91
N ILE A 50 -7.25 13.02 4.73
CA ILE A 50 -6.17 13.89 5.19
C ILE A 50 -5.32 14.40 4.04
N ARG A 51 -4.88 13.50 3.14
CA ARG A 51 -4.11 13.87 1.95
C ARG A 51 -4.90 14.79 1.03
N LYS A 52 -6.19 14.51 0.81
CA LYS A 52 -7.05 15.36 -0.04
C LYS A 52 -7.18 16.77 0.52
N GLN A 53 -7.27 16.92 1.84
CA GLN A 53 -7.30 18.24 2.49
C GLN A 53 -5.93 18.94 2.43
N ARG A 54 -4.82 18.23 2.68
CA ARG A 54 -3.47 18.82 2.69
C ARG A 54 -2.94 19.16 1.30
N LEU A 55 -3.23 18.33 0.30
CA LEU A 55 -2.73 18.42 -1.07
C LEU A 55 -3.90 18.28 -2.06
N PRO A 56 -4.81 19.27 -2.14
CA PRO A 56 -6.04 19.17 -2.92
C PRO A 56 -5.80 19.02 -4.43
N HIS A 57 -4.62 19.44 -4.91
CA HIS A 57 -4.24 19.36 -6.32
C HIS A 57 -3.48 18.08 -6.68
N LEU A 58 -3.17 17.21 -5.71
CA LEU A 58 -2.50 15.95 -5.99
C LEU A 58 -3.50 14.96 -6.59
N GLN A 59 -3.29 14.62 -7.87
CA GLN A 59 -4.16 13.72 -8.61
C GLN A 59 -3.69 12.27 -8.46
N LEU A 60 -4.66 11.36 -8.37
CA LEU A 60 -4.41 9.94 -8.53
C LEU A 60 -4.36 9.63 -10.03
N PHE A 61 -3.32 8.92 -10.44
CA PHE A 61 -3.18 8.47 -11.82
C PHE A 61 -3.59 7.01 -11.93
N ASP A 62 -4.60 6.74 -12.74
CA ASP A 62 -4.94 5.38 -13.14
C ASP A 62 -4.09 5.00 -14.36
N TYR A 63 -3.18 4.05 -14.16
CA TYR A 63 -2.31 3.54 -15.22
C TYR A 63 -3.04 2.60 -16.19
N GLY A 64 -4.31 2.26 -15.93
CA GLY A 64 -5.06 1.25 -16.71
C GLY A 64 -4.49 -0.16 -16.54
N ILE A 65 -3.75 -0.41 -15.47
CA ILE A 65 -3.10 -1.70 -15.18
C ILE A 65 -3.88 -2.39 -14.07
N THR A 66 -4.42 -3.56 -14.37
CA THR A 66 -4.93 -4.50 -13.37
C THR A 66 -3.82 -5.47 -13.00
N GLN A 67 -3.42 -5.48 -11.73
CA GLN A 67 -2.46 -6.45 -11.20
C GLN A 67 -3.21 -7.59 -10.51
N ILE A 68 -2.86 -8.82 -10.88
CA ILE A 68 -3.35 -10.04 -10.22
C ILE A 68 -2.12 -10.74 -9.65
N LEU A 69 -2.04 -10.82 -8.33
CA LEU A 69 -1.02 -11.60 -7.65
C LEU A 69 -1.56 -13.01 -7.43
N ILE A 70 -0.82 -14.01 -7.91
CA ILE A 70 -1.19 -15.43 -7.77
C ILE A 70 -0.04 -16.13 -7.08
N ASP A 71 -0.32 -16.74 -5.93
CA ASP A 71 0.59 -17.72 -5.34
C ASP A 71 0.40 -19.05 -6.06
N VAL A 72 1.47 -19.49 -6.72
CA VAL A 72 1.54 -20.81 -7.34
C VAL A 72 2.55 -21.62 -6.54
N THR A 73 2.21 -22.86 -6.22
CA THR A 73 3.14 -23.82 -5.64
C THR A 73 3.72 -24.68 -6.76
N PRO A 74 4.86 -24.30 -7.37
CA PRO A 74 5.48 -25.07 -8.45
C PRO A 74 6.06 -26.40 -7.95
N ASN A 75 6.26 -27.33 -8.88
CA ASN A 75 6.96 -28.58 -8.59
C ASN A 75 8.40 -28.29 -8.07
N LYS A 76 8.75 -28.86 -6.91
CA LYS A 76 10.06 -28.62 -6.27
C LYS A 76 11.25 -28.93 -7.19
N LYS A 77 11.23 -30.04 -7.94
CA LYS A 77 12.31 -30.41 -8.86
C LYS A 77 12.47 -29.38 -9.98
N LEU A 78 11.36 -28.80 -10.46
CA LEU A 78 11.41 -27.73 -11.45
C LEU A 78 12.01 -26.45 -10.83
N MET A 79 11.59 -26.08 -9.62
CA MET A 79 12.13 -24.90 -8.93
C MET A 79 13.62 -25.03 -8.64
N ASP A 80 14.07 -26.17 -8.12
CA ASP A 80 15.48 -26.43 -7.83
C ASP A 80 16.33 -26.22 -9.09
N ARG A 81 15.83 -26.65 -10.26
CA ARG A 81 16.51 -26.44 -11.56
C ARG A 81 16.55 -24.98 -11.99
N ILE A 82 15.43 -24.25 -11.87
CA ILE A 82 15.38 -22.84 -12.31
C ILE A 82 16.21 -21.95 -11.37
N ILE A 83 16.16 -22.21 -10.06
CA ILE A 83 16.97 -21.51 -9.05
C ILE A 83 18.46 -21.79 -9.25
N ALA A 84 18.85 -23.02 -9.59
CA ALA A 84 20.26 -23.34 -9.88
C ALA A 84 20.81 -22.53 -11.07
N LEU A 85 19.97 -22.20 -12.06
CA LEU A 85 20.38 -21.42 -13.23
C LEU A 85 20.36 -19.91 -12.98
N ASN A 86 19.38 -19.40 -12.23
CA ASN A 86 19.07 -17.97 -12.15
C ASN A 86 19.30 -17.35 -10.76
N GLY A 87 19.57 -18.15 -9.73
CA GLY A 87 19.49 -17.74 -8.33
C GLY A 87 18.05 -17.61 -7.86
N ASN A 88 17.81 -16.90 -6.75
CA ASN A 88 16.45 -16.50 -6.39
C ASN A 88 15.95 -15.44 -7.37
N PHE A 89 14.70 -15.52 -7.81
CA PHE A 89 14.15 -14.63 -8.83
C PHE A 89 12.67 -14.33 -8.61
N LEU A 90 12.21 -13.24 -9.22
CA LEU A 90 10.81 -12.89 -9.43
C LEU A 90 10.45 -13.14 -10.90
N CYS A 91 9.36 -13.86 -11.14
CA CYS A 91 8.73 -13.95 -12.46
C CYS A 91 7.58 -12.94 -12.54
N GLN A 92 7.55 -12.15 -13.61
CA GLN A 92 6.41 -11.31 -13.95
C GLN A 92 5.95 -11.60 -15.37
N LYS A 93 4.67 -11.89 -15.54
CA LYS A 93 4.03 -11.97 -16.85
C LYS A 93 3.02 -10.84 -16.97
N THR A 94 3.13 -10.04 -18.03
CA THR A 94 2.18 -8.98 -18.35
C THR A 94 1.43 -9.37 -19.62
N PHE A 95 0.13 -9.10 -19.61
CA PHE A 95 -0.75 -9.29 -20.76
C PHE A 95 -1.23 -7.93 -21.24
N GLY A 96 -0.95 -7.60 -22.49
CA GLY A 96 -1.46 -6.43 -23.18
C GLY A 96 -2.91 -6.64 -23.62
N GLN A 97 -3.59 -5.53 -23.91
CA GLN A 97 -5.01 -5.56 -24.29
C GLN A 97 -5.23 -6.20 -25.68
N ASP A 98 -4.24 -6.12 -26.56
CA ASP A 98 -4.28 -6.65 -27.92
C ASP A 98 -3.75 -8.10 -28.04
N GLY A 99 -3.59 -8.78 -26.91
CA GLY A 99 -3.08 -10.16 -26.85
C GLY A 99 -1.56 -10.29 -26.79
N ASP A 100 -0.83 -9.17 -26.81
CA ASP A 100 0.61 -9.16 -26.57
C ASP A 100 0.94 -9.69 -25.17
N THR A 101 2.06 -10.38 -25.02
CA THR A 101 2.54 -10.81 -23.69
C THR A 101 4.02 -10.56 -23.53
N THR A 102 4.41 -10.10 -22.35
CA THR A 102 5.81 -10.02 -21.95
C THR A 102 6.03 -10.91 -20.74
N PHE A 103 7.17 -11.59 -20.72
CA PHE A 103 7.63 -12.38 -19.58
C PHE A 103 9.00 -11.88 -19.17
N SER A 104 9.10 -11.43 -17.91
CA SER A 104 10.34 -10.91 -17.32
C SER A 104 10.76 -11.79 -16.15
N LEU A 105 12.04 -12.13 -16.13
CA LEU A 105 12.68 -12.84 -15.02
C LEU A 105 13.71 -11.90 -14.39
N MET A 106 13.51 -11.56 -13.12
CA MET A 106 14.40 -10.64 -12.39
C MET A 106 15.06 -11.38 -11.25
N ARG A 107 16.40 -11.45 -11.24
CA ARG A 107 17.15 -12.04 -10.13
C ARG A 107 17.05 -11.15 -8.89
N LEU A 108 16.71 -11.74 -7.76
CA LEU A 108 16.71 -11.10 -6.46
C LEU A 108 18.12 -11.19 -5.86
N ILE A 109 18.75 -10.05 -5.69
CA ILE A 109 20.03 -9.93 -4.99
C ILE A 109 19.70 -9.55 -3.54
N PRO A 110 20.05 -10.37 -2.55
CA PRO A 110 19.82 -10.01 -1.15
C PRO A 110 20.61 -8.74 -0.82
N ILE A 111 19.96 -7.85 -0.07
CA ILE A 111 20.54 -6.60 0.47
C ILE A 111 21.27 -6.92 1.76
#